data_AF-A0A0C9TW52-F1
#
_entry.id   AF-A0A0C9TW52-F1
#
_cell.length_a   1.000
_cell.length_b   1.000
_cell.length_c   1.000
_cell.angle_alpha   90.00
_cell.angle_beta   90.00
_cell.angle_gamma   90.00
#
_symmetry.space_group_name_H-M   'P 1'
#
loop_
_entity.id
_entity.type
_entity.pdbx_description
1 polymer ?
#
loop_
_entity_poly.entity_id
_entity_poly.type
_entity_poly.pdbx_seq_one_letter_code
_entity_poly.pdbx_strand_id
1 'polypeptide(L)'
;MVCEDIEQALEELDKKHAYLQRETFAKRCSHVCSYWRAIALGTARLWTNIICFQDLSPYERLGGLVMRSKEAPLKLAIRMVPPTLGHSEDSPMEVYPDNPLQESTEALWNNGEPGPFVVLILLDILLPHIYRWRVFDLEADRFYHCISALSGAEKFPAIMMLETLSLKCQKPEDYDPSTFPPSDFRDDFTQMDVFLNGLPWLKNLTLWGAHLS
;
A
#
# COMPACT_ATOMS: atom_id res chain seq x y z
N MET A 1 -16.47 23.11 -22.30
CA MET A 1 -15.02 22.81 -22.32
C MET A 1 -14.33 23.33 -21.07
N VAL A 2 -14.32 24.64 -20.75
CA VAL A 2 -13.60 25.17 -19.56
C VAL A 2 -14.12 24.67 -18.19
N CYS A 3 -15.38 24.21 -18.09
CA CYS A 3 -15.98 23.82 -16.81
C CYS A 3 -15.58 22.40 -16.35
N GLU A 4 -15.35 21.47 -17.30
CA GLU A 4 -14.94 20.09 -16.98
C GLU A 4 -13.49 20.06 -16.48
N ASP A 5 -12.61 20.89 -17.05
CA ASP A 5 -11.21 21.01 -16.63
C ASP A 5 -11.07 21.56 -15.20
N ILE A 6 -11.98 22.47 -14.80
CA ILE A 6 -11.99 23.05 -13.44
C ILE A 6 -12.54 22.04 -12.42
N GLU A 7 -13.58 21.29 -12.76
CA GLU A 7 -14.13 20.24 -11.88
C GLU A 7 -13.11 19.12 -11.67
N GLN A 8 -12.42 18.68 -12.73
CA GLN A 8 -11.37 17.68 -12.63
C GLN A 8 -10.18 18.18 -11.81
N ALA A 9 -9.76 19.44 -12.00
CA ALA A 9 -8.68 20.04 -11.20
C ALA A 9 -9.06 20.18 -9.71
N LEU A 10 -10.31 20.51 -9.40
CA LEU A 10 -10.80 20.58 -8.01
C LEU A 10 -10.88 19.20 -7.37
N GLU A 11 -11.30 18.17 -8.12
CA GLU A 11 -11.33 16.79 -7.63
C GLU A 11 -9.92 16.25 -7.37
N GLU A 12 -8.96 16.55 -8.24
CA GLU A 12 -7.55 16.22 -8.04
C GLU A 12 -6.93 17.01 -6.89
N LEU A 13 -7.30 18.27 -6.68
CA LEU A 13 -6.85 19.06 -5.54
C LEU A 13 -7.40 18.52 -4.21
N ASP A 14 -8.66 18.08 -4.18
CA ASP A 14 -9.27 17.43 -3.01
C ASP A 14 -8.66 16.05 -2.75
N LYS A 15 -8.36 15.27 -3.79
CA LYS A 15 -7.60 14.01 -3.68
C LYS A 15 -6.19 14.25 -3.15
N LYS A 16 -5.50 15.28 -3.64
CA LYS A 16 -4.15 15.69 -3.20
C LYS A 16 -4.16 16.24 -1.78
N HIS A 17 -5.17 17.02 -1.40
CA HIS A 17 -5.35 17.49 -0.02
C HIS A 17 -5.71 16.34 0.92
N ALA A 18 -6.54 15.38 0.49
CA ALA A 18 -6.82 14.16 1.25
C ALA A 18 -5.60 13.22 1.32
N TYR A 19 -4.71 13.25 0.34
CA TYR A 19 -3.43 12.53 0.31
C TYR A 19 -2.43 13.14 1.31
N LEU A 20 -2.26 14.46 1.28
CA LEU A 20 -1.32 15.21 2.13
C LEU A 20 -1.81 15.38 3.58
N GLN A 21 -3.12 15.47 3.82
CA GLN A 21 -3.68 15.53 5.18
C GLN A 21 -3.71 14.16 5.91
N ARG A 22 -3.22 13.08 5.30
CA ARG A 22 -3.11 11.75 5.94
C ARG A 22 -1.99 11.64 6.98
N GLU A 23 -1.59 12.76 7.59
CA GLU A 23 -1.07 12.64 8.94
C GLU A 23 -2.17 12.07 9.84
N THR A 24 -1.94 10.83 10.29
CA THR A 24 -2.90 10.14 11.15
C THR A 24 -3.27 11.06 12.32
N PHE A 25 -4.55 11.02 12.74
CA PHE A 25 -5.00 11.69 13.96
C PHE A 25 -4.05 11.40 15.14
N ALA A 26 -3.49 10.19 15.20
CA ALA A 26 -2.46 9.78 16.15
C ALA A 26 -1.20 10.67 16.11
N LYS A 27 -0.69 10.98 14.92
CA LYS A 27 0.45 11.88 14.72
C LYS A 27 0.10 13.27 15.26
N ARG A 28 -1.03 13.84 14.84
CA ARG A 28 -1.48 15.16 15.33
C ARG A 28 -1.60 15.21 16.85
N CYS A 29 -2.26 14.23 17.47
CA CYS A 29 -2.34 14.12 18.93
C CYS A 29 -0.95 14.07 19.59
N SER A 30 0.00 13.35 18.99
CA SER A 30 1.34 13.21 19.55
C SER A 30 2.20 14.49 19.53
N HIS A 31 1.76 15.53 18.81
CA HIS A 31 2.46 16.81 18.70
C HIS A 31 1.82 17.96 19.50
N VAL A 32 0.66 17.76 20.14
CA VAL A 32 -0.02 18.82 20.91
C VAL A 32 0.77 19.26 22.15
N CYS A 33 1.04 18.33 23.07
CA CYS A 33 1.89 18.53 24.24
C CYS A 33 2.41 17.19 24.77
N SER A 34 3.29 17.21 25.77
CA SER A 34 3.88 15.98 26.35
C SER A 34 2.84 14.99 26.87
N TYR A 35 1.78 15.49 27.50
CA TYR A 35 0.67 14.66 28.00
C TYR A 35 -0.07 13.94 26.86
N TRP A 36 -0.47 14.67 25.82
CA TRP A 36 -1.14 14.09 24.65
C TRP A 36 -0.24 13.13 23.88
N ARG A 37 1.07 13.38 23.84
CA ARG A 37 2.06 12.45 23.30
C ARG A 37 2.07 11.13 24.06
N ALA A 38 2.09 11.16 25.38
CA ALA A 38 2.04 9.94 26.20
C ALA A 38 0.74 9.14 25.93
N ILE A 39 -0.41 9.83 25.86
CA ILE A 39 -1.69 9.19 25.54
C ILE A 39 -1.66 8.59 24.14
N ALA A 40 -1.23 9.35 23.13
CA ALA A 40 -1.23 8.90 21.75
C ALA A 40 -0.33 7.67 21.57
N LEU A 41 0.89 7.70 22.11
CA LEU A 41 1.83 6.57 22.06
C LEU A 41 1.36 5.36 22.88
N GLY A 42 0.65 5.57 24.00
CA GLY A 42 0.09 4.51 24.81
C GLY A 42 -1.14 3.83 24.21
N THR A 43 -1.84 4.49 23.29
CA THR A 43 -3.12 4.02 22.72
C THR A 43 -2.92 3.30 21.39
N ALA A 44 -2.72 1.99 21.45
CA ALA A 44 -2.43 1.14 20.28
C ALA A 44 -3.41 1.29 19.11
N ARG A 45 -4.71 1.45 19.41
CA ARG A 45 -5.77 1.56 18.40
C ARG A 45 -5.60 2.74 17.45
N LEU A 46 -4.90 3.80 17.87
CA LEU A 46 -4.63 4.98 17.03
C LEU A 46 -3.67 4.67 15.87
N TRP A 47 -2.88 3.61 15.97
CA TRP A 47 -1.82 3.24 15.03
C TRP A 47 -2.19 2.06 14.12
N THR A 48 -3.49 1.70 14.08
CA THR A 48 -3.98 0.50 13.35
C THR A 48 -4.26 0.74 11.87
N ASN A 49 -4.48 1.99 11.47
CA ASN A 49 -4.69 2.35 10.06
C ASN A 49 -3.35 2.76 9.47
N ILE A 50 -2.77 1.88 8.66
CA ILE A 50 -1.45 2.05 8.06
C ILE A 50 -1.65 2.16 6.55
N ILE A 51 -1.18 3.26 5.99
CA ILE A 51 -1.23 3.52 4.55
C ILE A 51 0.22 3.67 4.08
N CYS A 52 0.62 2.81 3.15
CA CYS A 52 1.94 2.83 2.52
C CYS A 52 1.78 3.36 1.10
N PHE A 53 2.61 4.32 0.75
CA PHE A 53 2.73 4.86 -0.60
C PHE A 53 4.10 4.55 -1.17
N GLN A 54 4.24 4.78 -2.47
CA GLN A 54 5.46 4.53 -3.22
C GLN A 54 6.61 5.40 -2.70
N ASP A 55 6.35 6.69 -2.52
CA ASP A 55 7.25 7.78 -2.19
C ASP A 55 7.74 7.78 -0.73
N LEU A 56 8.95 7.22 -0.54
CA LEU A 56 9.93 7.57 0.49
C LEU A 56 9.70 7.09 1.94
N SER A 57 10.77 6.48 2.49
CA SER A 57 10.95 6.08 3.90
C SER A 57 9.81 5.25 4.53
N PRO A 58 9.19 4.29 3.83
CA PRO A 58 8.11 3.53 4.42
C PRO A 58 8.62 2.61 5.52
N TYR A 59 9.84 2.07 5.45
CA TYR A 59 10.25 0.94 6.29
C TYR A 59 10.37 1.28 7.79
N GLU A 60 11.11 2.32 8.14
CA GLU A 60 11.29 2.71 9.55
C GLU A 60 9.97 3.22 10.15
N ARG A 61 9.21 4.00 9.37
CA ARG A 61 7.90 4.52 9.78
C ARG A 61 6.91 3.38 9.96
N LEU A 62 6.84 2.46 9.01
CA LEU A 62 5.98 1.28 9.03
C LEU A 62 6.28 0.42 10.25
N GLY A 63 7.56 0.11 10.48
CA GLY A 63 7.99 -0.61 11.68
C GLY A 63 7.54 0.08 12.97
N GLY A 64 7.70 1.40 13.06
CA GLY A 64 7.21 2.19 14.20
C GLY A 64 5.69 2.14 14.38
N LEU A 65 4.90 2.23 13.29
CA LEU A 65 3.43 2.14 13.33
C LEU A 65 2.96 0.74 13.75
N VAL A 66 3.55 -0.29 13.15
CA VAL A 66 3.28 -1.71 13.46
C VAL A 66 3.63 -2.02 14.91
N MET A 67 4.76 -1.52 15.42
CA MET A 67 5.16 -1.68 16.83
C MET A 67 4.18 -0.98 17.78
N ARG A 68 3.78 0.27 17.47
CA ARG A 68 2.85 1.04 18.31
C ARG A 68 1.44 0.45 18.35
N SER A 69 1.02 -0.23 17.28
CA SER A 69 -0.29 -0.89 17.22
C SER A 69 -0.39 -2.18 18.05
N LYS A 70 0.72 -2.72 18.58
CA LYS A 70 0.74 -3.89 19.49
C LYS A 70 -0.02 -5.10 18.90
N GLU A 71 -1.03 -5.62 19.59
CA GLU A 71 -1.89 -6.72 19.11
C GLU A 71 -3.20 -6.21 18.50
N ALA A 72 -3.35 -4.91 18.29
CA ALA A 72 -4.59 -4.37 17.75
C ALA A 72 -4.76 -4.78 16.27
N PRO A 73 -6.01 -5.02 15.82
CA PRO A 73 -6.28 -5.42 14.44
C PRO A 73 -5.86 -4.35 13.44
N LEU A 74 -5.12 -4.73 12.40
CA LEU A 74 -4.55 -3.82 11.42
C LEU A 74 -5.47 -3.59 10.22
N LYS A 75 -5.50 -2.36 9.74
CA LYS A 75 -6.04 -1.99 8.43
C LYS A 75 -4.91 -1.46 7.58
N LEU A 76 -4.55 -2.23 6.57
CA LEU A 76 -3.42 -1.98 5.70
C LEU A 76 -3.93 -1.54 4.33
N ALA A 77 -3.43 -0.40 3.85
CA ALA A 77 -3.60 0.04 2.48
C ALA A 77 -2.22 0.28 1.87
N ILE A 78 -1.87 -0.47 0.82
CA ILE A 78 -0.63 -0.30 0.08
C ILE A 78 -1.00 0.27 -1.29
N ARG A 79 -0.34 1.36 -1.69
CA ARG A 79 -0.54 2.07 -2.94
C ARG A 79 0.79 2.16 -3.68
N MET A 80 0.93 1.30 -4.68
CA MET A 80 2.07 1.20 -5.59
C MET A 80 1.67 1.73 -6.97
N VAL A 81 0.90 2.82 -6.99
CA VAL A 81 0.55 3.52 -8.22
C VAL A 81 1.27 4.85 -8.14
N PRO A 82 2.14 5.18 -9.11
CA PRO A 82 2.80 6.47 -9.11
C PRO A 82 1.71 7.55 -9.13
N PRO A 83 1.90 8.69 -8.44
CA PRO A 83 0.91 9.77 -8.40
C PRO A 83 0.65 10.43 -9.78
N THR A 84 1.21 9.88 -10.86
CA THR A 84 1.23 10.40 -12.23
C THR A 84 -0.09 10.33 -12.99
N LEU A 85 -1.22 9.95 -12.37
CA LEU A 85 -2.55 10.14 -12.99
C LEU A 85 -3.21 11.49 -12.64
N GLY A 86 -2.49 12.39 -11.94
CA GLY A 86 -2.96 13.76 -11.65
C GLY A 86 -1.88 14.84 -11.79
N HIS A 87 -0.68 14.49 -12.25
CA HIS A 87 0.34 15.49 -12.56
C HIS A 87 0.12 15.98 -13.99
N SER A 88 -0.59 17.10 -14.13
CA SER A 88 -0.33 17.97 -15.28
C SER A 88 1.18 18.25 -15.32
N GLU A 89 1.77 18.27 -16.50
CA GLU A 89 3.21 18.45 -16.75
C GLU A 89 3.79 19.75 -16.13
N ASP A 90 2.95 20.58 -15.51
CA ASP A 90 3.27 21.88 -14.91
C ASP A 90 3.42 21.88 -13.37
N SER A 91 3.32 20.74 -12.67
CA SER A 91 3.50 20.72 -11.21
C SER A 91 4.95 20.42 -10.82
N PRO A 92 5.73 21.41 -10.31
CA PRO A 92 7.11 21.19 -9.92
C PRO A 92 7.16 20.16 -8.79
N MET A 93 7.87 19.07 -9.03
CA MET A 93 8.22 18.07 -8.02
C MET A 93 8.86 18.81 -6.84
N GLU A 94 8.20 18.83 -5.67
CA GLU A 94 8.79 19.37 -4.45
C GLU A 94 9.94 18.44 -4.03
N VAL A 95 11.14 18.74 -4.53
CA VAL A 95 12.38 18.17 -4.04
C VAL A 95 12.55 18.66 -2.61
N TYR A 96 12.52 17.76 -1.63
CA TYR A 96 12.87 18.06 -0.24
C TYR A 96 14.40 17.90 -0.11
N PRO A 97 15.19 18.97 -0.18
CA PRO A 97 16.64 18.88 -0.42
C PRO A 97 17.44 18.32 0.77
N ASP A 98 16.81 18.08 1.92
CA ASP A 98 17.47 17.64 3.16
C ASP A 98 16.93 16.31 3.71
N ASN A 99 16.48 15.39 2.85
CA ASN A 99 16.16 14.04 3.28
C ASN A 99 17.35 13.09 3.08
N PRO A 100 18.17 12.79 4.11
CA PRO A 100 19.35 11.91 3.99
C PRO A 100 19.01 10.45 3.62
N LEU A 101 17.73 10.10 3.47
CA LEU A 101 17.25 8.81 2.99
C LEU A 101 16.97 8.79 1.47
N GLN A 102 17.14 9.91 0.77
CA GLN A 102 16.92 9.98 -0.69
C GLN A 102 18.00 9.17 -1.44
N GLU A 103 19.26 9.25 -1.03
CA GLU A 103 20.36 8.48 -1.65
C GLU A 103 20.21 6.94 -1.50
N SER A 104 19.62 6.45 -0.40
CA SER A 104 19.41 5.00 -0.21
C SER A 104 18.14 4.48 -0.87
N THR A 105 17.19 5.37 -1.21
CA THR A 105 15.95 5.02 -1.90
C THR A 105 16.09 5.10 -3.41
N GLU A 106 16.97 5.95 -3.96
CA GLU A 106 17.28 5.98 -5.39
C GLU A 106 17.78 4.63 -5.95
N ALA A 107 18.50 3.83 -5.15
CA ALA A 107 18.92 2.48 -5.55
C ALA A 107 17.78 1.45 -5.66
N LEU A 108 16.65 1.71 -4.98
CA LEU A 108 15.44 0.89 -5.05
C LEU A 108 14.48 1.36 -6.13
N TRP A 109 14.80 2.47 -6.82
CA TRP A 109 13.96 3.09 -7.82
C TRP A 109 14.73 3.18 -9.15
N ASN A 110 14.40 2.31 -10.09
CA ASN A 110 14.97 2.42 -11.44
C ASN A 110 14.19 3.48 -12.21
N ASN A 111 14.82 4.60 -12.55
CA ASN A 111 14.26 5.66 -13.41
C ASN A 111 12.93 6.30 -12.89
N GLY A 112 12.73 6.39 -11.57
CA GLY A 112 11.51 6.99 -11.01
C GLY A 112 10.32 6.04 -10.90
N GLU A 113 10.53 4.74 -11.10
CA GLU A 113 9.56 3.68 -10.80
C GLU A 113 9.97 2.90 -9.54
N PRO A 114 9.01 2.37 -8.76
CA PRO A 114 9.35 1.56 -7.61
C PRO A 114 9.95 0.25 -8.14
N GLY A 115 11.16 -0.07 -7.72
CA GLY A 115 11.77 -1.34 -8.07
C GLY A 115 10.87 -2.51 -7.66
N PRO A 116 10.97 -3.66 -8.34
CA PRO A 116 10.08 -4.80 -8.11
C PRO A 116 10.07 -5.29 -6.66
N PHE A 117 11.13 -4.97 -5.91
CA PHE A 117 11.35 -5.38 -4.53
C PHE A 117 10.67 -4.53 -3.46
N VAL A 118 10.13 -3.33 -3.77
CA VAL A 118 9.55 -2.46 -2.73
C VAL A 118 8.41 -3.14 -1.98
N VAL A 119 7.50 -3.80 -2.71
CA VAL A 119 6.40 -4.56 -2.08
C VAL A 119 6.94 -5.70 -1.22
N LEU A 120 7.99 -6.40 -1.65
CA LEU A 120 8.60 -7.48 -0.87
C LEU A 120 9.13 -6.96 0.46
N ILE A 121 9.81 -5.81 0.47
CA ILE A 121 10.33 -5.22 1.72
C ILE A 121 9.19 -4.79 2.64
N LEU A 122 8.11 -4.21 2.11
CA LEU A 122 6.92 -3.87 2.91
C LEU A 122 6.30 -5.13 3.53
N LEU A 123 6.20 -6.19 2.74
CA LEU A 123 5.66 -7.48 3.17
C LEU A 123 6.54 -8.15 4.22
N ASP A 124 7.87 -8.05 4.14
CA ASP A 124 8.77 -8.59 5.17
C ASP A 124 8.51 -7.99 6.55
N ILE A 125 8.07 -6.72 6.61
CA ILE A 125 7.68 -6.04 7.85
C ILE A 125 6.26 -6.42 8.27
N LEU A 126 5.34 -6.55 7.32
CA LEU A 126 3.91 -6.72 7.58
C LEU A 126 3.50 -8.18 7.84
N LEU A 127 4.06 -9.13 7.10
CA LEU A 127 3.71 -10.55 7.11
C LEU A 127 3.88 -11.23 8.47
N PRO A 128 4.91 -10.92 9.29
CA PRO A 128 4.99 -11.42 10.67
C PRO A 128 3.76 -11.09 11.52
N HIS A 129 2.96 -10.11 11.09
CA HIS A 129 1.75 -9.64 11.77
C HIS A 129 0.45 -10.02 11.05
N ILE A 130 0.50 -10.92 10.06
CA ILE A 130 -0.66 -11.29 9.22
C ILE A 130 -1.86 -11.79 10.01
N TYR A 131 -1.63 -12.46 11.15
CA TYR A 131 -2.68 -13.01 12.02
C TYR A 131 -3.65 -11.96 12.56
N ARG A 132 -3.22 -10.69 12.66
CA ARG A 132 -4.03 -9.56 13.14
C ARG A 132 -4.49 -8.63 12.03
N TRP A 133 -4.29 -8.99 10.76
CA TRP A 133 -4.82 -8.20 9.66
C TRP A 133 -6.33 -8.33 9.60
N ARG A 134 -7.01 -7.19 9.62
CA ARG A 134 -8.46 -7.10 9.47
C ARG A 134 -8.86 -6.63 8.09
N VAL A 135 -8.10 -5.69 7.55
CA VAL A 135 -8.26 -5.19 6.17
C VAL A 135 -6.89 -5.21 5.51
N PHE A 136 -6.82 -5.81 4.33
CA PHE A 136 -5.66 -5.73 3.44
C PHE A 136 -6.12 -5.23 2.08
N ASP A 137 -5.63 -4.06 1.68
CA ASP A 137 -5.98 -3.42 0.42
C ASP A 137 -4.71 -3.02 -0.33
N LEU A 138 -4.32 -3.81 -1.32
CA LEU A 138 -3.18 -3.55 -2.19
C LEU A 138 -3.68 -3.05 -3.54
N GLU A 139 -3.20 -1.88 -3.92
CA GLU A 139 -3.35 -1.33 -5.25
C GLU A 139 -1.96 -1.16 -5.86
N ALA A 140 -1.76 -1.71 -7.06
CA ALA A 140 -0.50 -1.68 -7.77
C ALA A 140 -0.72 -1.44 -9.25
N ASP A 141 0.29 -0.87 -9.91
CA ASP A 141 0.38 -0.70 -11.36
C ASP A 141 0.81 -1.99 -12.09
N ARG A 142 1.43 -2.93 -11.38
CA ARG A 142 1.98 -4.16 -11.95
C ARG A 142 1.50 -5.42 -11.25
N PHE A 143 1.18 -6.43 -12.03
CA PHE A 143 0.59 -7.69 -11.56
C PHE A 143 1.50 -8.46 -10.58
N TYR A 144 2.82 -8.44 -10.80
CA TYR A 144 3.75 -9.17 -9.93
C TYR A 144 3.76 -8.64 -8.48
N HIS A 145 3.37 -7.38 -8.24
CA HIS A 145 3.24 -6.83 -6.90
C HIS A 145 2.10 -7.52 -6.13
N CYS A 146 0.96 -7.72 -6.78
CA CYS A 146 -0.18 -8.46 -6.22
C CYS A 146 0.21 -9.92 -5.94
N ILE A 147 0.87 -10.57 -6.89
CA ILE A 147 1.31 -11.96 -6.74
C ILE A 147 2.34 -12.13 -5.62
N SER A 148 3.28 -11.19 -5.49
CA SER A 148 4.27 -11.20 -4.41
C SER A 148 3.60 -11.14 -3.03
N ALA A 149 2.54 -10.34 -2.89
CA ALA A 149 1.76 -10.26 -1.66
C ALA A 149 1.04 -11.57 -1.34
N LEU A 150 0.45 -12.21 -2.34
CA LEU A 150 -0.24 -13.49 -2.16
C LEU A 150 0.73 -14.63 -1.81
N SER A 151 1.85 -14.72 -2.52
CA SER A 151 2.88 -15.75 -2.30
C SER A 151 3.53 -15.61 -0.93
N GLY A 152 3.69 -14.39 -0.44
CA GLY A 152 4.15 -14.15 0.93
C GLY A 152 3.15 -14.61 1.99
N ALA A 153 1.85 -14.43 1.74
CA ALA A 153 0.78 -14.78 2.67
C ALA A 153 0.59 -16.31 2.82
N GLU A 154 0.85 -17.09 1.77
CA GLU A 154 0.74 -18.56 1.77
C GLU A 154 1.57 -19.23 2.88
N LYS A 155 2.71 -18.61 3.25
CA LYS A 155 3.62 -19.10 4.29
C LYS A 155 3.01 -19.08 5.70
N PHE A 156 1.82 -18.48 5.88
CA PHE A 156 1.21 -18.28 7.19
C PHE A 156 -0.09 -19.07 7.33
N PRO A 157 -0.16 -20.01 8.28
CA PRO A 157 -1.19 -21.05 8.28
C PRO A 157 -2.61 -20.58 8.60
N ALA A 158 -2.85 -19.36 9.09
CA ALA A 158 -4.22 -18.88 9.29
C ALA A 158 -4.33 -17.35 9.42
N ILE A 159 -5.04 -16.71 8.48
CA ILE A 159 -5.40 -15.30 8.58
C ILE A 159 -6.76 -15.18 9.26
N MET A 160 -6.76 -15.34 10.58
CA MET A 160 -7.98 -15.52 11.36
C MET A 160 -8.80 -14.25 11.59
N MET A 161 -8.33 -13.08 11.15
CA MET A 161 -9.02 -11.80 11.39
C MET A 161 -9.39 -11.05 10.11
N LEU A 162 -9.00 -11.55 8.93
CA LEU A 162 -9.16 -10.81 7.68
C LEU A 162 -10.62 -10.77 7.28
N GLU A 163 -11.21 -9.58 7.34
CA GLU A 163 -12.59 -9.32 6.95
C GLU A 163 -12.67 -8.75 5.53
N THR A 164 -11.63 -8.05 5.08
CA THR A 164 -11.58 -7.44 3.76
C THR A 164 -10.24 -7.71 3.10
N LEU A 165 -10.29 -8.33 1.93
CA LEU A 165 -9.16 -8.52 1.02
C LEU A 165 -9.45 -7.78 -0.28
N SER A 166 -8.59 -6.84 -0.65
CA SER A 166 -8.69 -6.08 -1.89
C SER A 166 -7.34 -6.09 -2.60
N LEU A 167 -7.33 -6.61 -3.83
CA LEU A 167 -6.16 -6.63 -4.71
C LEU A 167 -6.57 -5.98 -6.03
N LYS A 168 -5.95 -4.85 -6.34
CA LYS A 168 -6.24 -4.05 -7.53
C LYS A 168 -4.95 -3.87 -8.31
N CYS A 169 -4.88 -4.48 -9.49
CA CYS A 169 -3.86 -4.19 -10.47
C CYS A 169 -4.46 -3.23 -11.50
N GLN A 170 -3.95 -2.01 -11.57
CA GLN A 170 -4.27 -1.12 -12.68
C GLN A 170 -3.65 -1.71 -13.96
N LYS A 171 -4.37 -1.60 -15.07
CA LYS A 171 -3.79 -1.88 -16.39
C LYS A 171 -3.04 -0.61 -16.81
N PRO A 172 -1.78 -0.70 -17.25
CA PRO A 172 -1.18 0.40 -17.98
C PRO A 172 -2.08 0.73 -19.19
N GLU A 173 -2.21 2.02 -19.54
CA GLU A 173 -3.06 2.43 -20.67
C GLU A 173 -2.61 1.80 -21.99
N ASP A 174 -1.32 1.51 -22.12
CA ASP A 174 -0.70 0.83 -23.26
C ASP A 174 -0.62 -0.69 -23.11
N TYR A 175 -1.42 -1.28 -22.22
CA TYR A 175 -1.40 -2.72 -21.98
C TYR A 175 -1.92 -3.50 -23.20
N ASP A 176 -1.01 -4.13 -23.93
CA ASP A 176 -1.35 -5.09 -24.98
C ASP A 176 -1.72 -6.45 -24.35
N PRO A 177 -2.98 -6.92 -24.46
CA PRO A 177 -3.42 -8.20 -23.91
C PRO A 177 -2.65 -9.41 -24.44
N SER A 178 -2.04 -9.29 -25.62
CA SER A 178 -1.24 -10.34 -26.24
C SER A 178 0.18 -10.44 -25.66
N THR A 179 0.64 -9.40 -24.96
CA THR A 179 1.98 -9.34 -24.38
C THR A 179 2.07 -9.86 -22.96
N PHE A 180 0.97 -10.25 -22.30
CA PHE A 180 0.90 -10.62 -20.87
C PHE A 180 2.15 -11.36 -20.42
N PRO A 181 3.12 -10.64 -19.80
CA PRO A 181 4.34 -11.25 -19.38
C PRO A 181 4.29 -11.42 -17.87
N PRO A 182 4.81 -12.54 -17.35
CA PRO A 182 5.44 -13.65 -18.08
C PRO A 182 4.48 -14.83 -18.32
N SER A 183 4.62 -15.50 -19.47
CA SER A 183 4.09 -16.84 -19.72
C SER A 183 4.45 -17.84 -18.62
N ASP A 184 5.55 -17.57 -17.91
CA ASP A 184 6.06 -18.36 -16.78
C ASP A 184 5.09 -18.37 -15.58
N PHE A 185 4.17 -17.40 -15.51
CA PHE A 185 3.16 -17.31 -14.44
C PHE A 185 1.84 -17.97 -14.83
N ARG A 186 1.75 -18.54 -16.04
CA ARG A 186 0.50 -19.16 -16.52
C ARG A 186 0.33 -20.59 -15.98
N ASP A 187 1.44 -21.31 -15.82
CA ASP A 187 1.44 -22.73 -15.44
C ASP A 187 1.64 -22.92 -13.92
N ASP A 188 2.40 -22.06 -13.24
CA ASP A 188 2.66 -22.15 -11.79
C ASP A 188 1.48 -21.65 -10.92
N PHE A 189 0.60 -20.80 -11.48
CA PHE A 189 -0.46 -20.13 -10.72
C PHE A 189 -1.84 -20.75 -10.86
N THR A 190 -1.99 -21.77 -11.71
CA THR A 190 -3.26 -22.51 -11.87
C THR A 190 -3.77 -23.18 -10.59
N GLN A 191 -2.95 -23.23 -9.52
CA GLN A 191 -3.29 -23.82 -8.23
C GLN A 191 -2.65 -23.07 -7.05
N MET A 192 -2.66 -21.74 -7.03
CA MET A 192 -2.36 -21.04 -5.77
C MET A 192 -3.52 -21.23 -4.79
N ASP A 193 -3.35 -22.15 -3.84
CA ASP A 193 -4.17 -22.22 -2.63
C ASP A 193 -3.75 -21.07 -1.70
N VAL A 194 -4.08 -19.83 -2.09
CA VAL A 194 -3.65 -18.59 -1.43
C VAL A 194 -3.95 -18.61 0.07
N PHE A 195 -4.92 -19.43 0.51
CA PHE A 195 -5.22 -19.65 1.92
C PHE A 195 -5.54 -21.13 2.17
N LEU A 196 -4.50 -21.95 2.40
CA LEU A 196 -4.57 -23.40 2.67
C LEU A 196 -5.58 -23.83 3.75
N ASN A 197 -6.04 -22.90 4.62
CA ASN A 197 -7.03 -23.15 5.67
C ASN A 197 -8.30 -22.27 5.56
N GLY A 198 -8.53 -21.67 4.40
CA GLY A 198 -9.63 -20.75 4.15
C GLY A 198 -9.47 -19.38 4.81
N LEU A 199 -10.34 -18.45 4.42
CA LEU A 199 -10.49 -17.14 5.06
C LEU A 199 -11.84 -17.08 5.78
N PRO A 200 -11.99 -17.74 6.95
CA PRO A 200 -13.29 -17.97 7.56
C PRO A 200 -14.03 -16.69 7.97
N TRP A 201 -13.31 -15.57 8.08
CA TRP A 201 -13.86 -14.28 8.48
C TRP A 201 -13.99 -13.27 7.33
N LEU A 202 -13.65 -13.68 6.10
CA LEU A 202 -13.69 -12.80 4.94
C LEU A 202 -15.14 -12.44 4.62
N LYS A 203 -15.43 -11.14 4.64
CA LYS A 203 -16.74 -10.57 4.32
C LYS A 203 -16.71 -9.90 2.96
N ASN A 204 -15.57 -9.30 2.61
CA ASN A 204 -15.42 -8.52 1.38
C ASN A 204 -14.18 -8.99 0.63
N LEU A 205 -14.38 -9.39 -0.63
CA LEU A 205 -13.32 -9.74 -1.56
C LEU A 205 -13.42 -8.85 -2.79
N THR A 206 -12.35 -8.12 -3.08
CA THR A 206 -12.22 -7.32 -4.30
C THR A 206 -10.99 -7.77 -5.06
N LEU A 207 -11.19 -8.23 -6.28
CA LEU A 207 -10.13 -8.62 -7.20
C LEU A 207 -10.34 -7.86 -8.49
N TRP A 208 -9.39 -7.01 -8.85
CA TRP A 208 -9.46 -6.24 -10.09
C TRP A 208 -8.11 -6.28 -10.78
N GLY A 209 -8.09 -6.64 -12.06
CA GLY A 209 -6.84 -6.88 -12.80
C GLY A 209 -5.99 -8.04 -12.24
N ALA A 210 -6.50 -8.77 -11.25
CA ALA A 210 -5.87 -9.96 -10.70
C ALA A 210 -6.56 -11.20 -11.26
N HIS A 211 -5.84 -12.00 -12.04
CA HIS A 211 -6.31 -13.31 -12.47
C HIS A 211 -6.03 -14.32 -11.34
N LEU A 212 -7.06 -14.69 -10.58
CA LEU A 212 -7.03 -15.88 -9.73
C LEU A 212 -7.76 -17.00 -10.49
N SER A 213 -7.10 -18.14 -10.65
CA SER A 213 -7.67 -19.35 -11.23
C SER A 213 -8.06 -20.36 -10.16
#